data_AF-A0AA95J8S9-F1
#
_entry.id   AF-A0AA95J8S9-F1
#
_cell.length_a   1.000
_cell.length_b   1.000
_cell.length_c   1.000
_cell.angle_alpha   90.00
_cell.angle_beta   90.00
_cell.angle_gamma   90.00
#
_symmetry.space_group_name_H-M   'P 1'
#
loop_
_entity.id
_entity.type
_entity.pdbx_description
1 polymer ?
#
loop_
_entity_poly.entity_id
_entity_poly.type
_entity_poly.pdbx_seq_one_letter_code
_entity_poly.pdbx_strand_id
1 'polypeptide(L)'
;MAIDDRNVAALTALLSPERLRGLLQLSGNAKSAIELHQDTLKLGANLMNIIAVIEIALRNAICENMEHHFGAPGWLLTPPSFFQWKEPERKKIDQALDSARRAEYSKLSQEGKHA
;
A
#
# COMPACT_ATOMS: atom_id res chain seq x y z
N MET A 1 20.43 13.32 -4.91
CA MET A 1 21.27 12.86 -6.07
C MET A 1 21.56 14.08 -6.91
N ALA A 2 22.83 14.42 -7.15
CA ALA A 2 23.16 15.62 -7.91
C ALA A 2 22.59 15.54 -9.33
N ILE A 3 21.70 16.47 -9.68
CA ILE A 3 21.17 16.58 -11.04
C ILE A 3 22.01 17.55 -11.87
N ASP A 4 22.19 17.22 -13.14
CA ASP A 4 22.84 18.10 -14.12
C ASP A 4 21.93 19.30 -14.42
N ASP A 5 22.50 20.50 -14.44
CA ASP A 5 21.77 21.75 -14.70
C ASP A 5 21.05 21.73 -16.06
N ARG A 6 21.62 21.02 -17.04
CA ARG A 6 21.02 20.85 -18.38
C ARG A 6 19.68 20.11 -18.33
N ASN A 7 19.44 19.30 -17.31
CA ASN A 7 18.24 18.49 -17.18
C ASN A 7 17.14 19.17 -16.36
N VAL A 8 17.43 20.29 -15.68
CA VAL A 8 16.48 20.95 -14.76
C VAL A 8 15.19 21.35 -15.46
N ALA A 9 15.27 21.93 -16.65
CA ALA A 9 14.08 22.35 -17.41
C ALA A 9 13.20 21.15 -17.81
N ALA A 10 13.80 20.08 -18.31
CA ALA A 10 13.10 18.87 -18.71
C ALA A 10 12.44 18.18 -17.50
N LEU A 11 13.16 18.06 -16.38
CA LEU A 11 12.64 17.47 -15.14
C LEU A 11 11.53 18.32 -14.53
N THR A 12 11.65 19.65 -14.58
CA THR A 12 10.59 20.57 -14.14
C THR A 12 9.32 20.37 -14.96
N ALA A 13 9.42 20.17 -16.27
CA ALA A 13 8.25 19.95 -17.13
C ALA A 13 7.54 18.61 -16.84
N LEU A 14 8.28 17.59 -16.38
CA LEU A 14 7.73 16.28 -16.01
C LEU A 14 7.08 16.28 -14.62
N LEU A 15 7.40 17.27 -13.78
CA LEU A 15 6.87 17.40 -12.43
C LEU A 15 5.77 18.45 -12.40
N SER A 16 4.61 18.11 -11.84
CA SER A 16 3.52 19.08 -11.81
C SER A 16 3.86 20.28 -10.92
N PRO A 17 3.42 21.51 -11.29
CA PRO A 17 3.69 22.71 -10.51
C PRO A 17 3.26 22.60 -9.05
N GLU A 18 2.18 21.87 -8.76
CA GLU A 18 1.66 21.64 -7.40
C GLU A 18 2.64 20.83 -6.56
N ARG A 19 3.33 19.85 -7.16
CA ARG A 19 4.33 19.02 -6.47
C ARG A 19 5.59 19.82 -6.12
N LEU A 20 5.98 20.76 -6.98
CA LEU A 20 7.21 21.53 -6.81
C LEU A 20 7.03 22.83 -6.04
N ARG A 21 5.83 23.43 -6.01
CA ARG A 21 5.59 24.77 -5.44
C ARG A 21 6.11 24.92 -4.01
N GLY A 22 5.76 24.00 -3.12
CA GLY A 22 6.21 24.05 -1.73
C GLY A 22 7.73 23.84 -1.60
N LEU A 23 8.29 22.94 -2.41
CA LEU A 23 9.72 22.64 -2.40
C LEU A 23 10.56 23.79 -2.95
N LEU A 24 10.04 24.50 -3.96
CA LEU A 24 10.62 25.72 -4.50
C LEU A 24 10.66 26.84 -3.46
N GLN A 25 9.57 27.02 -2.71
CA GLN A 25 9.52 28.01 -1.62
C GLN A 25 10.55 27.71 -0.53
N LEU A 26 10.77 26.43 -0.21
CA LEU A 26 11.72 26.01 0.82
C LEU A 26 13.18 26.08 0.35
N SER A 27 13.46 25.74 -0.90
CA SER A 27 14.83 25.57 -1.41
C SER A 27 15.34 26.77 -2.24
N GLY A 28 14.46 27.68 -2.64
CA GLY A 28 14.77 28.91 -3.36
C GLY A 28 15.16 28.74 -4.83
N ASN A 29 15.32 27.52 -5.33
CA ASN A 29 15.65 27.26 -6.74
C ASN A 29 15.13 25.90 -7.23
N ALA A 30 14.90 25.79 -8.56
CA ALA A 30 14.31 24.61 -9.17
C ALA A 30 15.15 23.35 -9.03
N LYS A 31 16.48 23.47 -9.12
CA LYS A 31 17.38 22.33 -9.00
C LYS A 31 17.24 21.67 -7.62
N SER A 32 17.40 22.45 -6.56
CA SER A 32 17.31 21.98 -5.18
C SER A 32 15.90 21.46 -4.85
N ALA A 33 14.84 22.08 -5.40
CA ALA A 33 13.47 21.60 -5.23
C ALA A 33 13.27 20.20 -5.85
N ILE A 34 13.83 19.94 -7.03
CA ILE A 34 13.78 18.63 -7.69
C ILE A 34 14.61 17.61 -6.92
N GLU A 35 15.81 17.96 -6.46
CA GLU A 35 16.64 17.07 -5.65
C GLU A 35 15.92 16.67 -4.35
N LEU A 36 15.32 17.64 -3.66
CA LEU A 36 14.53 17.40 -2.45
C LEU A 36 13.30 16.53 -2.73
N HIS A 37 12.63 16.73 -3.87
CA HIS A 37 11.52 15.88 -4.30
C HIS A 37 11.96 14.42 -4.46
N GLN A 38 13.09 14.20 -5.14
CA GLN A 38 13.63 12.85 -5.37
C GLN A 38 14.06 12.18 -4.07
N ASP A 39 14.70 12.93 -3.17
CA ASP A 39 15.13 12.41 -1.88
C ASP A 39 13.91 12.07 -0.98
N THR A 40 12.82 12.85 -1.07
CA THR A 40 11.54 12.52 -0.42
C THR A 40 10.92 11.23 -0.95
N LEU A 41 10.91 11.02 -2.27
CA LEU A 41 10.43 9.78 -2.87
C LEU A 41 11.24 8.56 -2.42
N LYS A 42 12.57 8.69 -2.38
CA LYS A 42 13.48 7.64 -1.91
C LYS A 42 13.26 7.32 -0.44
N LEU A 43 13.10 8.35 0.40
CA LEU A 43 12.78 8.16 1.80
C LEU A 43 11.47 7.40 1.96
N GLY A 44 10.42 7.79 1.23
CA GLY A 44 9.14 7.09 1.24
C GLY A 44 9.27 5.63 0.82
N ALA A 45 10.01 5.35 -0.26
CA ALA A 45 10.28 3.99 -0.73
C ALA A 45 11.04 3.15 0.31
N ASN A 46 12.06 3.73 0.97
CA ASN A 46 12.83 3.05 2.00
C ASN A 46 11.99 2.76 3.26
N LEU A 47 11.10 3.69 3.64
CA LEU A 47 10.18 3.51 4.76
C LEU A 47 9.11 2.46 4.47
N MET A 48 8.73 2.25 3.20
CA MET A 48 7.66 1.33 2.82
C MET A 48 7.91 -0.10 3.34
N ASN A 49 9.16 -0.57 3.32
CA ASN A 49 9.49 -1.90 3.85
C ASN A 49 9.21 -2.01 5.35
N ILE A 50 9.55 -0.98 6.12
CA ILE A 50 9.32 -0.94 7.57
C ILE A 50 7.81 -0.87 7.85
N ILE A 51 7.09 0.00 7.12
CA ILE A 51 5.63 0.12 7.22
C ILE A 51 4.97 -1.22 6.93
N ALA A 52 5.38 -1.92 5.87
CA ALA A 52 4.82 -3.21 5.50
C ALA A 52 5.04 -4.27 6.60
N VAL A 53 6.22 -4.32 7.22
CA VAL A 53 6.51 -5.25 8.32
C VAL A 53 5.62 -4.94 9.53
N ILE A 54 5.51 -3.67 9.91
CA ILE A 54 4.64 -3.24 11.02
C ILE A 54 3.18 -3.61 10.71
N GLU A 55 2.72 -3.35 9.49
CA GLU A 55 1.35 -3.67 9.08
C GLU A 55 1.06 -5.17 9.20
N ILE A 56 1.96 -6.03 8.70
CA ILE A 56 1.83 -7.49 8.80
C ILE A 56 1.79 -7.93 10.27
N ALA A 57 2.71 -7.43 11.09
CA ALA A 57 2.77 -7.78 12.51
C ALA A 57 1.48 -7.39 13.25
N LEU A 58 0.96 -6.18 12.99
CA LEU A 58 -0.30 -5.71 13.57
C LEU A 58 -1.49 -6.56 13.12
N ARG A 59 -1.58 -6.88 11.82
CA ARG A 59 -2.65 -7.74 11.29
C ARG A 59 -2.62 -9.12 11.95
N ASN A 60 -1.45 -9.72 12.07
CA ASN A 60 -1.28 -11.03 12.71
C ASN A 60 -1.66 -10.99 14.19
N ALA A 61 -1.16 -10.00 14.94
CA ALA A 61 -1.48 -9.85 16.36
C ALA A 61 -2.99 -9.65 16.60
N ILE A 62 -3.68 -8.89 15.75
CA ILE A 62 -5.13 -8.72 15.83
C ILE A 62 -5.83 -10.05 15.53
N CYS A 63 -5.42 -10.77 14.48
CA CYS A 63 -5.99 -12.06 14.14
C CYS A 63 -5.84 -13.06 15.29
N GLU A 64 -4.64 -13.19 15.87
CA GLU A 64 -4.36 -14.07 17.02
C GLU A 64 -5.23 -13.72 18.24
N ASN A 65 -5.32 -12.42 18.57
CA ASN A 65 -6.16 -11.98 19.69
C ASN A 65 -7.64 -12.28 19.46
N MET A 66 -8.13 -12.11 18.23
CA MET A 66 -9.52 -12.39 17.89
C MET A 66 -9.81 -13.90 17.85
N GLU A 67 -8.89 -14.71 17.35
CA GLU A 67 -8.99 -16.18 17.42
C GLU A 67 -9.08 -16.65 18.87
N HIS A 68 -8.24 -16.10 19.75
CA HIS A 68 -8.29 -16.39 21.18
C HIS A 68 -9.61 -15.91 21.81
N HIS A 69 -10.08 -14.71 21.47
CA HIS A 69 -11.33 -14.15 22.00
C HIS A 69 -12.56 -14.98 21.60
N PHE A 70 -12.64 -15.38 20.32
CA PHE A 70 -13.77 -16.15 19.79
C PHE A 70 -13.63 -17.65 20.02
N GLY A 71 -12.45 -18.14 20.40
CA GLY A 71 -12.15 -19.56 20.53
C GLY A 71 -12.30 -20.34 19.22
N ALA A 72 -12.20 -19.65 18.07
CA ALA A 72 -12.49 -20.19 16.75
C ALA A 72 -11.38 -19.76 15.77
N PRO A 73 -10.57 -20.70 15.24
CA PRO A 73 -9.63 -20.38 14.17
C PRO A 73 -10.40 -19.95 12.93
N GLY A 74 -9.87 -18.98 12.17
CA GLY A 74 -10.55 -18.48 10.97
C GLY A 74 -11.86 -17.73 11.26
N TRP A 75 -12.03 -17.19 12.47
CA TRP A 75 -13.20 -16.45 12.95
C TRP A 75 -13.76 -15.39 11.97
N LEU A 76 -12.91 -14.81 11.12
CA LEU A 76 -13.33 -13.81 10.13
C LEU A 76 -14.31 -14.40 9.11
N LEU A 77 -14.05 -15.62 8.64
CA LEU A 77 -14.87 -16.30 7.62
C LEU A 77 -15.91 -17.23 8.26
N THR A 78 -15.55 -17.84 9.39
CA THR A 78 -16.40 -18.75 10.16
C THR A 78 -16.51 -18.27 11.60
N PRO A 79 -17.24 -17.16 11.84
CA PRO A 79 -17.43 -16.65 13.19
C PRO A 79 -18.26 -17.61 14.04
N PRO A 80 -18.09 -17.59 15.38
CA PRO A 80 -18.93 -18.37 16.27
C PRO A 80 -20.39 -17.91 16.21
N SER A 81 -21.34 -18.81 16.54
CA SER A 81 -22.79 -18.58 16.37
C SER A 81 -23.35 -17.35 17.09
N PHE A 82 -22.71 -16.93 18.19
CA PHE A 82 -23.10 -15.74 18.96
C PHE A 82 -22.61 -14.42 18.34
N PHE A 83 -21.74 -14.47 17.33
CA PHE A 83 -21.21 -13.30 16.63
C PHE A 83 -21.64 -13.32 15.17
N GLN A 84 -22.22 -12.21 14.71
CA GLN A 84 -22.67 -12.05 13.33
C GLN A 84 -22.17 -10.73 12.77
N TRP A 85 -21.54 -10.80 11.60
CA TRP A 85 -21.18 -9.62 10.83
C TRP A 85 -22.44 -8.86 10.41
N LYS A 86 -22.39 -7.53 10.54
CA LYS A 86 -23.38 -6.68 9.88
C LYS A 86 -23.06 -6.63 8.39
N GLU A 87 -24.06 -6.23 7.61
CA GLU A 87 -23.98 -6.19 6.15
C GLU A 87 -22.75 -5.43 5.59
N PRO A 88 -22.36 -4.25 6.11
CA PRO A 88 -21.19 -3.54 5.61
C PRO A 88 -19.90 -4.34 5.76
N GLU A 89 -19.70 -5.00 6.90
CA GLU A 89 -18.51 -5.81 7.18
C GLU A 89 -18.51 -7.09 6.35
N ARG A 90 -19.66 -7.77 6.24
CA ARG A 90 -19.82 -8.96 5.38
C ARG A 90 -19.43 -8.66 3.94
N LYS A 91 -19.93 -7.56 3.37
CA LYS A 91 -19.58 -7.14 2.00
C LYS A 91 -18.08 -6.90 1.81
N LYS A 92 -17.40 -6.35 2.82
CA LYS A 92 -15.95 -6.15 2.76
C LYS A 92 -15.19 -7.48 2.77
N ILE A 93 -15.66 -8.45 3.55
CA ILE A 93 -15.10 -9.80 3.58
C ILE A 93 -15.25 -10.47 2.20
N ASP A 94 -16.46 -10.39 1.61
CA ASP A 94 -16.73 -10.96 0.29
C ASP A 94 -15.86 -10.32 -0.80
N GLN A 95 -15.72 -8.99 -0.78
CA GLN A 95 -14.85 -8.26 -1.70
C GLN A 95 -13.38 -8.67 -1.56
N ALA A 96 -12.91 -8.88 -0.32
CA ALA A 96 -11.55 -9.32 -0.06
C ALA A 96 -11.31 -10.74 -0.58
N LEU A 97 -12.27 -11.66 -0.40
CA LEU A 97 -12.22 -13.02 -0.93
C LEU A 97 -12.18 -13.02 -2.46
N ASP A 98 -13.04 -12.25 -3.12
CA ASP A 98 -13.06 -12.14 -4.57
C ASP A 98 -11.74 -11.57 -5.11
N SER A 99 -11.19 -10.57 -4.44
CA SER A 99 -9.90 -9.98 -4.81
C SER A 99 -8.76 -10.99 -4.66
N ALA A 100 -8.74 -11.76 -3.57
CA ALA A 100 -7.76 -12.82 -3.35
C ALA A 100 -7.87 -13.93 -4.40
N ARG A 101 -9.08 -14.38 -4.74
CA ARG A 101 -9.33 -15.37 -5.79
C ARG A 101 -8.83 -14.91 -7.16
N ARG A 102 -9.12 -13.66 -7.53
CA ARG A 102 -8.64 -13.07 -8.80
C ARG A 102 -7.11 -12.97 -8.83
N ALA A 103 -6.50 -12.61 -7.70
CA ALA A 103 -5.05 -12.53 -7.58
C ALA A 103 -4.37 -13.90 -7.67
N GLU A 104 -4.98 -14.97 -7.14
CA GLU A 104 -4.50 -16.33 -7.33
C GLU A 104 -4.72 -16.81 -8.77
N TYR A 105 -5.90 -16.58 -9.33
CA TYR A 105 -6.21 -16.94 -10.72
C TYR A 105 -5.29 -16.24 -11.72
N SER A 106 -4.91 -14.99 -11.49
CA SER A 106 -4.00 -14.26 -12.39
C SER A 106 -2.61 -14.86 -12.45
N LYS A 107 -2.17 -15.56 -11.39
CA LYS A 107 -0.89 -16.27 -11.30
C LYS A 107 -0.89 -17.63 -12.02
N LEU A 108 -2.07 -18.19 -12.33
CA LEU A 108 -2.18 -19.46 -13.05
C LEU A 108 -1.77 -19.31 -14.52
N SER A 109 -1.03 -20.31 -15.04
CA SER A 109 -0.81 -20.47 -16.48
C SER A 109 -2.13 -20.78 -17.20
N GLN A 110 -2.19 -20.61 -18.53
CA GLN A 110 -3.41 -20.85 -19.30
C GLN A 110 -3.95 -22.28 -19.14
N GLU A 111 -3.06 -23.27 -18.97
CA GLU A 111 -3.44 -24.67 -18.72
C GLU A 111 -4.07 -24.86 -17.32
N GLY A 112 -3.63 -24.11 -16.32
CA GLY A 112 -4.20 -24.14 -14.96
C GLY A 112 -5.51 -23.37 -14.80
N LYS A 113 -5.93 -22.58 -15.81
CA LYS A 113 -7.16 -21.79 -15.81
C LYS A 113 -8.39 -22.55 -16.34
N HIS A 114 -8.16 -23.64 -17.08
CA HIS A 114 -9.19 -24.44 -17.75
C HIS A 114 -9.38 -25.86 -17.17
N ALA A 115 -8.70 -26.18 -16.07
CA ALA A 115 -8.89 -27.40 -15.29
C ALA A 115 -9.91 -27.18 -14.16
#